data_AF-X1VDU4-F1
#
_entry.id   AF-X1VDU4-F1
#
_cell.length_a   1.000
_cell.length_b   1.000
_cell.length_c   1.000
_cell.angle_alpha   90.00
_cell.angle_beta   90.00
_cell.angle_gamma   90.00
#
_symmetry.space_group_name_H-M   'P 1'
#
loop_
_entity.id
_entity.type
_entity.pdbx_description
1 polymer ?
#
loop_
_entity_poly.entity_id
_entity_poly.type
_entity_poly.pdbx_seq_one_letter_code
_entity_poly.pdbx_strand_id
1 'polypeptide(L)'
;MTSLLNRTAKHFLAIKAARQLKDDIEKAGLDNFRILAEAGKSIVGIYLEGCSPEEKETHKRAGNTLHQLGVTPEMVLTELARLMP
;
A
#
# COMPACT_ATOMS: atom_id res chain seq x y z
N MET A 1 26.10 7.84 -4.18
CA MET A 1 25.51 8.88 -5.05
C MET A 1 24.23 8.33 -5.68
N THR A 2 23.05 8.75 -5.24
CA THR A 2 21.80 8.40 -5.93
C THR A 2 21.55 9.43 -7.03
N SER A 3 21.50 8.99 -8.29
CA SER A 3 21.16 9.86 -9.42
C SER A 3 19.75 10.43 -9.26
N LEU A 4 19.51 11.61 -9.84
CA LEU A 4 18.17 12.22 -9.91
C LEU A 4 17.14 11.21 -10.47
N LEU A 5 17.54 10.43 -11.48
CA LEU A 5 16.72 9.38 -12.09
C LEU A 5 16.26 8.32 -11.07
N ASN A 6 17.17 7.81 -10.22
CA ASN A 6 16.81 6.84 -9.18
C ASN A 6 15.87 7.44 -8.14
N ARG A 7 16.04 8.72 -7.79
CA ARG A 7 15.14 9.41 -6.86
C ARG A 7 13.73 9.57 -7.44
N THR A 8 13.64 9.97 -8.72
CA THR A 8 12.36 10.13 -9.41
C THR A 8 11.65 8.79 -9.63
N ALA A 9 12.37 7.72 -9.96
CA ALA A 9 11.81 6.38 -10.11
C ALA A 9 11.18 5.87 -8.81
N LYS A 10 11.88 6.03 -7.68
CA LYS A 10 11.33 5.67 -6.35
C LYS A 10 10.05 6.43 -6.03
N HIS A 11 10.04 7.73 -6.30
CA HIS A 11 8.86 8.56 -6.03
C HIS A 11 7.67 8.17 -6.92
N PHE A 12 7.92 7.90 -8.20
CA PHE A 12 6.90 7.39 -9.12
C PHE A 12 6.31 6.05 -8.65
N LEU A 13 7.15 5.13 -8.19
CA LEU A 13 6.70 3.84 -7.64
C LEU A 13 5.86 4.02 -6.38
N ALA A 14 6.23 4.94 -5.49
CA ALA A 14 5.43 5.26 -4.30
C ALA A 14 4.05 5.80 -4.68
N ILE A 15 3.97 6.72 -5.64
CA ILE A 15 2.69 7.25 -6.16
C ILE A 15 1.83 6.12 -6.75
N LYS A 16 2.44 5.22 -7.54
CA LYS A 16 1.71 4.10 -8.14
C LYS A 16 1.16 3.14 -7.08
N ALA A 17 1.96 2.80 -6.07
CA ALA A 17 1.53 1.97 -4.96
C ALA A 17 0.39 2.63 -4.15
N ALA A 18 0.50 3.95 -3.90
CA ALA A 18 -0.52 4.70 -3.19
C ALA A 18 -1.86 4.76 -3.95
N ARG A 19 -1.83 4.89 -5.29
CA ARG A 19 -3.05 4.81 -6.13
C ARG A 19 -3.73 3.45 -6.03
N GLN A 20 -2.96 2.36 -6.11
CA GLN A 20 -3.52 1.02 -5.95
C GLN A 20 -4.18 0.84 -4.58
N LEU A 21 -3.50 1.30 -3.53
CA LEU A 21 -4.02 1.22 -2.17
C LEU A 21 -5.29 2.06 -1.99
N LYS A 22 -5.38 3.23 -2.62
CA LYS A 22 -6.61 4.03 -2.65
C LYS A 22 -7.76 3.26 -3.30
N ASP A 23 -7.54 2.68 -4.47
CA ASP A 23 -8.58 1.92 -5.19
C ASP A 23 -9.07 0.73 -4.35
N ASP A 24 -8.16 0.04 -3.66
CA ASP A 24 -8.49 -1.07 -2.78
C ASP A 24 -9.28 -0.60 -1.54
N ILE A 25 -8.93 0.58 -0.99
CA ILE A 25 -9.68 1.19 0.11
C ILE A 25 -11.09 1.58 -0.32
N GLU A 26 -11.24 2.21 -1.49
CA GLU A 26 -12.53 2.62 -2.03
C GLU A 26 -13.44 1.42 -2.32
N LYS A 27 -12.89 0.32 -2.85
CA LYS A 27 -13.64 -0.92 -3.07
C LYS A 27 -14.10 -1.58 -1.77
N ALA A 28 -13.23 -1.59 -0.75
CA ALA A 28 -13.56 -2.19 0.54
C ALA A 28 -14.47 -1.30 1.39
N GLY A 29 -14.50 0.01 1.13
CA GLY A 29 -15.27 1.02 1.86
C GLY A 29 -14.52 1.51 3.12
N LEU A 30 -14.35 2.83 3.22
CA LEU A 30 -13.62 3.45 4.34
C LEU A 30 -14.28 3.18 5.70
N ASP A 31 -15.61 3.13 5.73
CA ASP A 31 -16.38 2.85 6.95
C ASP A 31 -16.11 1.45 7.51
N ASN A 32 -15.88 0.47 6.64
CA ASN A 32 -15.52 -0.88 7.08
C ASN A 32 -14.17 -0.88 7.78
N PHE A 33 -13.18 -0.15 7.24
CA PHE A 33 -11.88 -0.01 7.92
C PHE A 33 -12.00 0.73 9.25
N ARG A 34 -12.86 1.76 9.32
CA ARG A 34 -13.12 2.48 10.57
C ARG A 34 -13.69 1.56 11.63
N ILE A 35 -14.69 0.74 11.31
CA ILE A 35 -15.29 -0.24 12.23
C ILE A 35 -14.22 -1.23 12.72
N LEU A 36 -13.37 -1.73 11.82
CA LEU A 36 -12.30 -2.65 12.18
C LEU A 36 -11.25 -2.00 13.09
N ALA A 37 -10.89 -0.74 12.83
CA ALA A 37 -9.97 0.03 13.65
C ALA A 37 -10.56 0.32 15.05
N GLU A 38 -11.82 0.74 15.13
CA GLU A 38 -12.53 1.00 16.38
C GLU A 38 -12.68 -0.28 17.23
N ALA A 39 -12.84 -1.44 16.58
CA ALA A 39 -12.87 -2.75 17.23
C ALA A 39 -11.47 -3.29 17.62
N GLY A 40 -10.39 -2.54 17.37
CA GLY A 40 -9.02 -2.97 17.65
C GLY A 40 -8.55 -4.15 16.79
N LYS A 41 -9.20 -4.41 15.66
CA LYS A 41 -8.86 -5.52 14.76
C LYS A 41 -7.80 -5.10 13.76
N SER A 42 -6.87 -6.01 13.47
CA SER A 42 -5.85 -5.79 12.44
C SER A 42 -6.51 -5.75 11.07
N ILE A 43 -6.59 -4.56 10.47
CA ILE A 43 -7.06 -4.37 9.09
C ILE A 43 -6.26 -5.23 8.12
N VAL A 44 -4.93 -5.26 8.28
CA VAL A 44 -4.03 -6.06 7.44
C VAL A 44 -4.29 -7.55 7.65
N GLY A 45 -4.50 -7.99 8.90
CA GLY A 45 -4.79 -9.38 9.20
C GLY A 45 -6.07 -9.86 8.52
N ILE A 46 -7.14 -9.07 8.64
CA ILE A 46 -8.45 -9.37 8.02
C ILE A 46 -8.37 -9.35 6.50
N TYR A 47 -7.67 -8.36 5.93
CA TYR A 47 -7.45 -8.29 4.49
C TYR A 47 -6.73 -9.54 3.99
N LEU A 48 -5.64 -9.95 4.67
CA LEU A 48 -4.91 -11.16 4.32
C LEU A 48 -5.76 -12.42 4.53
N GLU A 49 -6.62 -12.51 5.55
CA GLU A 49 -7.54 -13.64 5.70
C GLU A 49 -8.49 -13.78 4.50
N GLY A 50 -8.93 -12.66 3.92
CA GLY A 50 -9.78 -12.62 2.73
C GLY A 50 -9.07 -12.95 1.41
N CYS A 51 -7.75 -12.81 1.33
CA CYS A 51 -6.98 -13.12 0.13
C CYS A 51 -6.78 -14.64 -0.06
N SER A 52 -6.91 -15.08 -1.31
CA SER A 52 -6.45 -16.40 -1.74
C SER A 52 -4.92 -16.55 -1.55
N PRO A 53 -4.40 -17.80 -1.49
CA PRO A 53 -2.96 -18.03 -1.41
C PRO A 53 -2.16 -17.37 -2.55
N GLU A 54 -2.73 -17.33 -3.76
CA GLU A 54 -2.09 -16.71 -4.93
C GLU A 54 -1.99 -15.19 -4.81
N GLU A 55 -3.06 -14.54 -4.34
CA GLU A 55 -3.07 -13.10 -4.07
C GLU A 55 -2.04 -12.75 -2.99
N LYS A 56 -1.97 -13.53 -1.90
CA LYS A 56 -0.95 -13.35 -0.85
C LYS A 56 0.47 -13.37 -1.38
N GLU A 57 0.81 -14.37 -2.20
CA GLU A 57 2.14 -14.46 -2.80
C GLU A 57 2.41 -13.34 -3.81
N THR A 58 1.37 -12.84 -4.48
CA THR A 58 1.47 -11.68 -5.37
C THR A 58 1.78 -10.41 -4.58
N HIS A 59 1.02 -10.13 -3.51
CA HIS A 59 1.26 -8.98 -2.64
C HIS A 59 2.65 -9.03 -1.98
N LYS A 60 3.08 -10.21 -1.53
CA LYS A 60 4.42 -10.42 -0.97
C LYS A 60 5.52 -10.14 -1.99
N ARG A 61 5.40 -10.65 -3.21
CA ARG A 61 6.36 -10.36 -4.31
C ARG A 61 6.40 -8.88 -4.66
N ALA A 62 5.25 -8.23 -4.77
CA ALA A 62 5.15 -6.80 -5.03
C ALA A 62 5.80 -5.97 -3.92
N GLY A 63 5.50 -6.27 -2.65
CA GLY A 63 6.09 -5.62 -1.48
C GLY A 63 7.61 -5.77 -1.42
N ASN A 64 8.12 -6.99 -1.65
CA ASN A 64 9.56 -7.25 -1.70
C ASN A 64 10.24 -6.46 -2.83
N THR A 65 9.60 -6.34 -3.99
CA THR A 65 10.11 -5.56 -5.12
C THR A 65 10.21 -4.08 -4.76
N LEU A 66 9.15 -3.51 -4.17
CA LEU A 66 9.15 -2.12 -3.72
C LEU A 66 10.25 -1.87 -2.68
N HIS A 67 10.42 -2.78 -1.72
CA HIS A 67 11.45 -2.69 -0.70
C HIS A 67 12.87 -2.72 -1.29
N GLN A 68 13.14 -3.65 -2.21
CA GLN A 68 14.44 -3.73 -2.91
C GLN A 68 14.74 -2.47 -3.74
N LEU A 69 13.70 -1.85 -4.30
CA LEU A 69 13.81 -0.57 -5.01
C LEU A 69 13.90 0.64 -4.06
N GLY A 70 13.89 0.40 -2.74
CA GLY A 70 14.04 1.43 -1.71
C GLY A 70 12.83 2.35 -1.58
N VAL A 71 11.64 1.85 -1.92
CA VAL A 71 10.36 2.47 -1.57
C VAL A 71 10.00 2.02 -0.16
N THR A 72 9.76 2.97 0.74
CA THR A 72 9.39 2.67 2.13
C THR A 72 7.88 2.80 2.32
N PRO A 73 7.29 2.14 3.34
CA PRO A 73 5.88 2.31 3.68
C PRO A 73 5.49 3.78 3.89
N GLU A 74 6.35 4.58 4.52
CA GLU A 74 6.10 6.00 4.81
C GLU A 74 5.96 6.82 3.52
N MET A 75 6.72 6.49 2.47
CA MET A 75 6.59 7.14 1.17
C MET A 75 5.22 6.86 0.56
N VAL A 76 4.76 5.62 0.62
CA VAL A 76 3.45 5.21 0.10
C VAL A 76 2.32 5.87 0.89
N LEU A 77 2.41 5.88 2.22
CA LEU A 77 1.42 6.52 3.10
C LEU A 77 1.37 8.04 2.90
N THR A 78 2.52 8.67 2.68
CA THR A 78 2.60 10.11 2.38
C THR A 78 1.88 10.45 1.07
N GLU A 79 2.10 9.66 0.02
CA GLU A 79 1.39 9.87 -1.25
C GLU A 79 -0.09 9.52 -1.14
N LEU A 80 -0.45 8.48 -0.39
CA LEU A 80 -1.86 8.11 -0.14
C LEU A 80 -2.61 9.26 0.53
N ALA A 81 -2.02 9.86 1.57
CA ALA A 81 -2.60 11.00 2.27
C ALA A 81 -2.79 12.24 1.38
N ARG A 82 -2.07 12.35 0.25
CA ARG A 82 -2.30 13.41 -0.75
C ARG A 82 -3.40 13.07 -1.76
N LEU A 83 -3.64 11.78 -1.99
CA LEU A 83 -4.63 11.28 -2.96
C LEU A 83 -6.04 11.14 -2.36
N MET A 84 -6.12 11.10 -1.04
CA MET A 84 -7.36 11.08 -0.27
C MET A 84 -7.64 12.49 0.28
N PRO A 85 -8.89 12.99 0.14
CA PRO A 85 -9.29 14.31 0.61
C PRO A 85 -9.34 14.43 2.14
#